data_AF-A0A1V4D8Q0-F1
#
_entry.id   AF-A0A1V4D8Q0-F1
#
_cell.length_a   1.000
_cell.length_b   1.000
_cell.length_c   1.000
_cell.angle_alpha   90.00
_cell.angle_beta   90.00
_cell.angle_gamma   90.00
#
_symmetry.space_group_name_H-M   'P 1'
#
loop_
_entity.id
_entity.type
_entity.pdbx_description
1 polymer ?
#
loop_
_entity_poly.entity_id
_entity_poly.type
_entity_poly.pdbx_seq_one_letter_code
_entity_poly.pdbx_strand_id
1 'polypeptide(L)'
;MPPTTPPPLRRRGTVRLAAAATLALATFCSLGAMPSAAADTDGRSSQSTRADGQPPDDFWGDTSTIPPAQNVLTVKILNRTNGKYPDDQVFWTFNNETHSIAEQPTLDMPANSAGRMYFHLGSPDSKYSDFIEFTVGDDVFNGNTTRVDAFALKLAMRLHAHDGFDAQVGEDYETFQEDRDATWQKFADAMPDEFASLTEVEKPYRILAPGSVPDFREGGKYADYMSSYAKTVGIDAPTSDIFGCAGVLGNEAGKCSALNRHVAQLPEDQWSDPGQYYKEGPANYYAKFWHDHAIDKLAYGFPYDDFAGQSSFVSHNDPQWLEVAVGW
;
A
#
# COMPACT_ATOMS: atom_id res chain seq x y z
N MET A 1 2.29 5.35 67.64
CA MET A 1 1.48 5.24 66.40
C MET A 1 0.52 6.41 66.37
N PRO A 2 0.58 7.22 65.32
CA PRO A 2 -0.30 7.02 64.16
C PRO A 2 0.47 6.93 62.82
N PRO A 3 -0.17 6.49 61.72
CA PRO A 3 0.51 6.12 60.48
C PRO A 3 0.82 7.34 59.61
N THR A 4 1.99 7.31 58.97
CA THR A 4 2.42 8.26 57.94
C THR A 4 1.67 7.99 56.64
N THR A 5 1.01 9.02 56.12
CA THR A 5 0.33 9.05 54.82
C THR A 5 1.34 8.95 53.68
N PRO A 6 1.12 8.13 52.63
CA PRO A 6 1.96 8.16 51.44
C PRO A 6 1.58 9.34 50.53
N PRO A 7 2.53 9.86 49.72
CA PRO A 7 2.29 11.00 48.83
C PRO A 7 1.42 10.62 47.63
N PRO A 8 0.76 11.59 46.97
CA PRO A 8 -0.17 11.31 45.89
C PRO A 8 0.55 10.80 44.64
N LEU A 9 0.04 9.72 44.06
CA LEU A 9 0.42 9.21 42.75
C LEU A 9 0.18 10.29 41.69
N ARG A 10 1.26 10.80 41.09
CA ARG A 10 1.19 11.55 39.83
C ARG A 10 0.65 10.61 38.75
N ARG A 11 -0.58 10.85 38.30
CA ARG A 11 -1.10 10.29 37.04
C ARG A 11 -0.14 10.69 35.92
N ARG A 12 0.60 9.72 35.38
CA ARG A 12 1.24 9.86 34.08
C ARG A 12 0.11 10.00 33.06
N GLY A 13 0.00 11.17 32.46
CA GLY A 13 -0.87 11.38 31.31
C GLY A 13 -0.46 10.42 30.21
N THR A 14 -1.42 9.67 29.69
CA THR A 14 -1.29 8.91 28.46
C THR A 14 -1.09 9.93 27.33
N VAL A 15 0.15 10.05 26.85
CA VAL A 15 0.42 10.69 25.56
C VAL A 15 -0.19 9.76 24.51
N ARG A 16 -1.37 10.11 24.02
CA ARG A 16 -1.92 9.50 22.81
C ARG A 16 -1.04 10.02 21.66
N LEU A 17 -0.21 9.16 21.08
CA LEU A 17 0.29 9.39 19.73
C LEU A 17 -0.94 9.39 18.81
N ALA A 18 -1.37 10.57 18.40
CA ALA A 18 -2.27 10.69 17.26
C ALA A 18 -1.39 10.48 16.02
N ALA A 19 -1.51 9.32 15.37
CA ALA A 19 -1.07 9.17 14.00
C ALA A 19 -1.97 10.06 13.15
N ALA A 20 -1.47 11.22 12.72
CA ALA A 20 -2.14 12.06 11.76
C ALA A 20 -2.00 11.37 10.39
N ALA A 21 -2.96 10.52 10.04
CA ALA A 21 -3.14 10.07 8.68
C ALA A 21 -3.79 11.21 7.89
N THR A 22 -2.98 12.10 7.33
CA THR A 22 -3.44 13.05 6.31
C THR A 22 -3.67 12.26 5.03
N LEU A 23 -4.93 11.95 4.74
CA LEU A 23 -5.34 11.55 3.41
C LEU A 23 -5.24 12.80 2.53
N ALA A 24 -4.14 12.94 1.79
CA ALA A 24 -4.00 13.98 0.78
C ALA A 24 -4.94 13.65 -0.37
N LEU A 25 -6.14 14.23 -0.34
CA LEU A 25 -7.09 14.16 -1.45
C LEU A 25 -6.56 15.06 -2.56
N ALA A 26 -5.84 14.49 -3.54
CA ALA A 26 -5.47 15.20 -4.76
C ALA A 26 -6.75 15.45 -5.57
N THR A 27 -7.25 16.69 -5.53
CA THR A 27 -8.33 17.15 -6.40
C THR A 27 -7.75 17.35 -7.81
N PHE A 28 -7.96 16.38 -8.70
CA PHE A 28 -7.64 16.57 -10.11
C PHE A 28 -8.73 17.40 -10.81
N CYS A 29 -8.36 18.62 -11.20
CA CYS A 29 -9.10 19.41 -12.18
C CYS A 29 -8.99 18.73 -13.56
N SER A 30 -10.14 18.49 -14.18
CA SER A 30 -10.30 17.95 -15.52
C SER A 30 -9.66 18.85 -16.58
N LEU A 31 -8.76 18.28 -17.38
CA LEU A 31 -8.26 18.90 -18.61
C LEU A 31 -8.23 17.88 -19.75
N GLY A 32 -9.10 18.13 -20.74
CA GLY A 32 -8.81 17.99 -22.16
C GLY A 32 -8.90 16.58 -22.77
N ALA A 33 -10.00 16.34 -23.49
CA ALA A 33 -10.12 15.24 -24.44
C ALA A 33 -8.98 15.26 -25.49
N MET A 34 -8.28 14.14 -25.62
CA MET A 34 -7.34 13.87 -26.72
C MET A 34 -8.12 13.28 -27.92
N PRO A 35 -7.69 13.53 -29.17
CA PRO A 35 -8.46 13.16 -30.36
C PRO A 35 -8.33 11.66 -30.70
N SER A 36 -9.46 11.06 -31.07
CA SER A 36 -9.56 9.73 -31.67
C SER A 36 -8.78 9.64 -32.98
N ALA A 37 -7.79 8.73 -33.04
CA ALA A 37 -7.19 8.28 -34.29
C ALA A 37 -7.92 7.03 -34.78
N ALA A 38 -8.37 7.07 -36.03
CA ALA A 38 -9.14 6.02 -36.68
C ALA A 38 -8.37 4.69 -36.79
N ALA A 39 -9.07 3.59 -36.53
CA ALA A 39 -8.59 2.23 -36.64
C ALA A 39 -8.37 1.84 -38.12
N ASP A 40 -7.20 1.30 -38.42
CA ASP A 40 -6.96 0.50 -39.62
C ASP A 40 -6.99 -0.97 -39.22
N THR A 41 -7.86 -1.73 -39.87
CA THR A 41 -8.15 -3.13 -39.55
C THR A 41 -7.12 -4.03 -40.19
N ASP A 42 -6.30 -4.72 -39.40
CA ASP A 42 -5.69 -5.97 -39.86
C ASP A 42 -5.67 -7.02 -38.76
N GLY A 43 -6.26 -8.18 -39.09
CA GLY A 43 -6.53 -9.28 -38.18
C GLY A 43 -5.27 -10.06 -37.84
N ARG A 44 -4.69 -9.77 -36.68
CA ARG A 44 -3.83 -10.70 -35.94
C ARG A 44 -4.32 -10.77 -34.51
N SER A 45 -4.65 -11.98 -34.06
CA SER A 45 -4.95 -12.32 -32.68
C SER A 45 -3.89 -11.74 -31.74
N SER A 46 -4.21 -10.64 -31.07
CA SER A 46 -3.40 -10.07 -30.01
C SER A 46 -3.50 -10.98 -28.79
N GLN A 47 -2.56 -11.92 -28.66
CA GLN A 47 -2.22 -12.37 -27.31
C GLN A 47 -1.64 -11.15 -26.60
N SER A 48 -2.48 -10.51 -25.79
CA SER A 48 -2.05 -9.49 -24.83
C SER A 48 -0.87 -10.09 -24.05
N THR A 49 0.32 -9.51 -24.21
CA THR A 49 1.43 -9.80 -23.31
C THR A 49 0.99 -9.30 -21.94
N ARG A 50 0.72 -10.23 -21.01
CA ARG A 50 0.43 -9.89 -19.60
C ARG A 50 1.48 -8.89 -19.09
N ALA A 51 1.02 -7.91 -18.34
CA ALA A 51 1.89 -6.89 -17.77
C ALA A 51 2.78 -7.52 -16.68
N ASP A 52 3.83 -6.82 -16.25
CA ASP A 52 4.92 -7.42 -15.46
C ASP A 52 4.41 -7.88 -14.09
N GLY A 53 4.77 -9.09 -13.66
CA GLY A 53 4.35 -9.63 -12.36
C GLY A 53 2.85 -9.97 -12.20
N GLN A 54 2.00 -9.76 -13.21
CA GLN A 54 0.55 -10.01 -13.08
C GLN A 54 0.20 -11.49 -12.84
N PRO A 55 -0.64 -11.79 -11.83
CA PRO A 55 -1.21 -13.12 -11.67
C PRO A 55 -2.03 -13.60 -12.89
N PRO A 56 -2.03 -14.91 -13.19
CA PRO A 56 -2.91 -15.50 -14.20
C PRO A 56 -4.40 -15.41 -13.83
N ASP A 57 -5.32 -15.56 -14.78
CA ASP A 57 -6.76 -15.50 -14.51
C ASP A 57 -7.24 -16.56 -13.51
N ASP A 58 -6.64 -17.75 -13.49
CA ASP A 58 -6.98 -18.80 -12.53
C ASP A 58 -6.58 -18.45 -11.09
N PHE A 59 -5.61 -17.54 -10.90
CA PHE A 59 -5.34 -16.93 -9.61
C PHE A 59 -6.50 -16.06 -9.15
N TRP A 60 -7.29 -15.44 -10.02
CA TRP A 60 -8.43 -14.65 -9.60
C TRP A 60 -9.68 -15.51 -9.41
N GLY A 61 -9.82 -16.55 -10.24
CA GLY A 61 -10.90 -17.54 -10.14
C GLY A 61 -12.06 -17.21 -11.07
N ASP A 62 -13.23 -17.79 -10.80
CA ASP A 62 -14.40 -17.64 -11.66
C ASP A 62 -15.20 -16.40 -11.29
N THR A 63 -15.04 -15.34 -12.08
CA THR A 63 -15.75 -14.06 -11.90
C THR A 63 -17.25 -14.17 -12.14
N SER A 64 -17.75 -15.23 -12.79
CA SER A 64 -19.20 -15.45 -12.94
C SER A 64 -19.90 -15.79 -11.62
N THR A 65 -19.13 -16.09 -10.58
CA THR A 65 -19.63 -16.32 -9.21
C THR A 65 -19.83 -15.04 -8.40
N ILE A 66 -19.41 -13.88 -8.92
CA ILE A 66 -19.58 -12.59 -8.27
C ILE A 66 -21.02 -12.12 -8.52
N PRO A 67 -21.85 -11.92 -7.48
CA PRO A 67 -23.21 -11.46 -7.67
C PRO A 67 -23.22 -10.03 -8.24
N PRO A 68 -24.23 -9.66 -9.06
CA PRO A 68 -24.39 -8.28 -9.50
C PRO A 68 -24.58 -7.33 -8.31
N ALA A 69 -23.83 -6.22 -8.30
CA ALA A 69 -23.94 -5.19 -7.28
C ALA A 69 -25.38 -4.66 -7.18
N GLN A 70 -25.85 -4.45 -5.96
CA GLN A 70 -27.09 -3.72 -5.68
C GLN A 70 -26.81 -2.29 -5.21
N ASN A 71 -25.58 -2.02 -4.76
CA ASN A 71 -25.04 -0.70 -4.50
C ASN A 71 -24.12 -0.24 -5.65
N VAL A 72 -22.84 0.07 -5.37
CA VAL A 72 -21.90 0.63 -6.38
C VAL A 72 -21.11 -0.48 -7.06
N LEU A 73 -20.47 -1.37 -6.29
CA LEU A 73 -19.74 -2.52 -6.81
C LEU A 73 -19.81 -3.69 -5.82
N THR A 74 -19.60 -4.92 -6.30
CA THR A 74 -19.41 -6.07 -5.39
C THR A 74 -17.93 -6.32 -5.15
N VAL A 75 -17.52 -6.34 -3.89
CA VAL A 75 -16.19 -6.78 -3.47
C VAL A 75 -16.22 -8.29 -3.23
N LYS A 76 -15.34 -9.04 -3.89
CA LYS A 76 -15.12 -10.47 -3.68
C LYS A 76 -13.77 -10.69 -3.00
N ILE A 77 -13.77 -11.39 -1.88
CA ILE A 77 -12.56 -11.69 -1.12
C ILE A 77 -12.11 -13.10 -1.47
N LEU A 78 -10.83 -13.24 -1.81
CA LEU A 78 -10.23 -14.48 -2.28
C LEU A 78 -9.16 -14.95 -1.30
N ASN A 79 -9.31 -16.19 -0.82
CA ASN A 79 -8.27 -16.84 -0.04
C ASN A 79 -7.13 -17.29 -0.96
N ARG A 80 -5.97 -16.66 -0.85
CA ARG A 80 -4.72 -17.01 -1.55
C ARG A 80 -3.60 -17.32 -0.59
N THR A 81 -3.95 -17.86 0.58
CA THR A 81 -3.00 -18.23 1.64
C THR A 81 -2.25 -19.54 1.36
N ASN A 82 -2.28 -20.05 0.12
CA ASN A 82 -1.61 -21.29 -0.28
C ASN A 82 -1.94 -22.50 0.61
N GLY A 83 -3.20 -22.57 1.08
CA GLY A 83 -3.69 -23.63 1.97
C GLY A 83 -3.25 -23.49 3.43
N LYS A 84 -2.55 -22.41 3.80
CA LYS A 84 -2.15 -22.12 5.18
C LYS A 84 -3.36 -21.93 6.08
N TYR A 85 -4.36 -21.20 5.60
CA TYR A 85 -5.59 -20.92 6.33
C TYR A 85 -6.79 -21.37 5.50
N PRO A 86 -7.72 -22.16 6.08
CA PRO A 86 -9.03 -22.39 5.46
C PRO A 86 -9.88 -21.11 5.46
N ASP A 87 -10.93 -21.07 4.64
CA ASP A 87 -11.79 -19.89 4.47
C ASP A 87 -12.50 -19.43 5.76
N ASP A 88 -12.72 -20.32 6.72
CA ASP A 88 -13.27 -19.99 8.04
C ASP A 88 -12.23 -19.36 8.99
N GLN A 89 -10.99 -19.19 8.53
CA GLN A 89 -9.88 -18.54 9.23
C GLN A 89 -9.29 -17.35 8.47
N VAL A 90 -9.90 -16.95 7.35
CA VAL A 90 -9.57 -15.71 6.64
C VAL A 90 -10.73 -14.75 6.82
N PHE A 91 -10.49 -13.67 7.54
CA PHE A 91 -11.51 -12.69 7.91
C PHE A 91 -11.30 -11.38 7.16
N TRP A 92 -12.40 -10.68 6.94
CA TRP A 92 -12.38 -9.28 6.55
C TRP A 92 -13.22 -8.45 7.52
N THR A 93 -12.85 -7.18 7.70
CA THR A 93 -13.57 -6.20 8.52
C THR A 93 -13.77 -4.90 7.76
N PHE A 94 -15.02 -4.46 7.69
CA PHE A 94 -15.41 -3.16 7.12
C PHE A 94 -16.61 -2.61 7.88
N ASN A 95 -16.66 -1.29 8.13
CA ASN A 95 -17.74 -0.63 8.87
C ASN A 95 -18.12 -1.28 10.22
N ASN A 96 -17.13 -1.84 10.93
CA ASN A 96 -17.28 -2.58 12.20
C ASN A 96 -18.01 -3.92 12.09
N GLU A 97 -18.24 -4.42 10.88
CA GLU A 97 -18.69 -5.79 10.63
C GLU A 97 -17.48 -6.64 10.27
N THR A 98 -17.43 -7.86 10.82
CA THR A 98 -16.34 -8.81 10.60
C THR A 98 -16.92 -10.16 10.24
N HIS A 99 -16.48 -10.71 9.11
CA HIS A 99 -16.92 -12.02 8.64
C HIS A 99 -15.72 -12.83 8.15
N SER A 100 -15.83 -14.15 8.22
CA SER A 100 -14.92 -15.04 7.51
C SER A 100 -15.31 -15.17 6.03
N ILE A 101 -14.38 -15.57 5.16
CA ILE A 101 -14.69 -15.88 3.76
C ILE A 101 -15.72 -17.03 3.68
N ALA A 102 -15.63 -18.02 4.56
CA ALA A 102 -16.57 -19.14 4.59
C ALA A 102 -18.01 -18.71 4.93
N GLU A 103 -18.16 -17.67 5.74
CA GLU A 103 -19.46 -17.11 6.09
C GLU A 103 -20.00 -16.16 5.01
N GLN A 104 -19.16 -15.22 4.58
CA GLN A 104 -19.54 -14.17 3.66
C GLN A 104 -18.34 -13.79 2.77
N PRO A 105 -18.21 -14.41 1.58
CA PRO A 105 -17.06 -14.20 0.69
C PRO A 105 -17.17 -12.90 -0.13
N THR A 106 -18.29 -12.18 -0.04
CA THR A 106 -18.59 -10.98 -0.83
C THR A 106 -19.21 -9.87 0.01
N LEU A 107 -18.96 -8.63 -0.35
CA LEU A 107 -19.58 -7.44 0.20
C LEU A 107 -20.14 -6.59 -0.95
N ASP A 108 -21.44 -6.31 -0.92
CA ASP A 108 -22.07 -5.34 -1.82
C ASP A 108 -21.78 -3.93 -1.30
N MET A 109 -20.83 -3.24 -1.92
CA MET A 109 -20.18 -2.05 -1.37
C MET A 109 -21.00 -0.79 -1.66
N PRO A 110 -21.49 -0.08 -0.63
CA PRO A 110 -22.09 1.23 -0.80
C PRO A 110 -21.03 2.32 -1.03
N ALA A 111 -21.50 3.46 -1.54
CA ALA A 111 -20.70 4.67 -1.56
C ALA A 111 -20.19 5.02 -0.15
N ASN A 112 -18.93 5.45 -0.08
CA ASN A 112 -18.25 5.83 1.15
C ASN A 112 -17.15 6.85 0.84
N SER A 113 -16.86 7.73 1.81
CA SER A 113 -15.93 8.86 1.62
C SER A 113 -14.50 8.60 2.08
N ALA A 114 -14.25 7.47 2.78
CA ALA A 114 -12.94 7.04 3.27
C ALA A 114 -13.06 5.63 3.88
N GLY A 115 -12.90 4.61 3.06
CA GLY A 115 -12.97 3.21 3.45
C GLY A 115 -11.60 2.61 3.75
N ARG A 116 -11.52 1.80 4.80
CA ARG A 116 -10.48 0.80 5.00
C ARG A 116 -11.13 -0.54 5.21
N MET A 117 -10.78 -1.51 4.37
CA MET A 117 -11.17 -2.90 4.57
C MET A 117 -9.96 -3.65 5.09
N TYR A 118 -10.07 -4.15 6.31
CA TYR A 118 -9.02 -4.91 6.99
C TYR A 118 -9.19 -6.39 6.70
N PHE A 119 -8.08 -7.11 6.65
CA PHE A 119 -8.03 -8.56 6.52
C PHE A 119 -7.28 -9.14 7.71
N HIS A 120 -7.69 -10.31 8.20
CA HIS A 120 -7.10 -10.97 9.36
C HIS A 120 -6.97 -12.48 9.11
N LEU A 121 -5.85 -13.06 9.52
CA LEU A 121 -5.60 -14.51 9.37
C LEU A 121 -5.56 -15.24 10.71
N GLY A 122 -6.25 -16.37 10.79
CA GLY A 122 -6.36 -17.26 11.95
C GLY A 122 -7.50 -16.90 12.91
N SER A 123 -7.73 -15.61 13.17
CA SER A 123 -8.84 -15.12 14.00
C SER A 123 -9.21 -13.69 13.63
N PRO A 124 -10.43 -13.22 13.94
CA PRO A 124 -10.86 -11.84 13.63
C PRO A 124 -10.04 -10.78 14.40
N ASP A 125 -9.48 -11.11 15.55
CA ASP A 125 -8.65 -10.19 16.37
C ASP A 125 -7.13 -10.42 16.16
N SER A 126 -6.75 -11.15 15.10
CA SER A 126 -5.36 -11.52 14.83
C SER A 126 -4.49 -10.29 14.52
N LYS A 127 -3.24 -10.34 14.98
CA LYS A 127 -2.21 -9.36 14.61
C LYS A 127 -1.64 -9.56 13.21
N TYR A 128 -1.89 -10.72 12.60
CA TYR A 128 -1.65 -10.90 11.16
C TYR A 128 -2.78 -10.21 10.42
N SER A 129 -2.63 -8.90 10.28
CA SER A 129 -3.64 -8.02 9.72
C SER A 129 -3.04 -6.92 8.87
N ASP A 130 -3.68 -6.69 7.73
CA ASP A 130 -3.34 -5.67 6.76
C ASP A 130 -4.63 -5.10 6.16
N PHE A 131 -4.55 -4.07 5.31
CA PHE A 131 -5.74 -3.42 4.77
C PHE A 131 -5.54 -2.85 3.37
N ILE A 132 -6.64 -2.68 2.66
CA ILE A 132 -6.74 -1.81 1.48
C ILE A 132 -7.43 -0.50 1.86
N GLU A 133 -7.13 0.56 1.13
CA GLU A 133 -7.76 1.87 1.28
C GLU A 133 -8.55 2.21 0.02
N PHE A 134 -9.71 2.83 0.19
CA PHE A 134 -10.52 3.24 -0.95
C PHE A 134 -11.48 4.38 -0.63
N THR A 135 -12.01 4.98 -1.68
CA THR A 135 -13.19 5.84 -1.69
C THR A 135 -14.08 5.33 -2.81
N VAL A 136 -15.34 5.06 -2.49
CA VAL A 136 -16.35 4.65 -3.46
C VAL A 136 -17.33 5.81 -3.61
N GLY A 137 -17.27 6.50 -4.74
CA GLY A 137 -18.27 7.51 -5.09
C GLY A 137 -19.55 6.87 -5.61
N ASP A 138 -20.50 7.69 -6.06
CA ASP A 138 -21.77 7.19 -6.59
C ASP A 138 -21.60 6.31 -7.85
N ASP A 139 -20.52 6.52 -8.61
CA ASP A 139 -20.23 5.83 -9.88
C ASP A 139 -18.71 5.73 -10.16
N VAL A 140 -17.90 5.65 -9.10
CA VAL A 140 -16.44 5.59 -9.25
C VAL A 140 -15.80 4.83 -8.09
N PHE A 141 -14.84 3.97 -8.41
CA PHE A 141 -13.95 3.38 -7.42
C PHE A 141 -12.61 4.11 -7.46
N ASN A 142 -12.03 4.39 -6.28
CA ASN A 142 -10.66 4.86 -6.13
C ASN A 142 -10.05 4.06 -4.99
N GLY A 143 -8.95 3.32 -5.21
CA GLY A 143 -8.36 2.56 -4.12
C GLY A 143 -6.98 2.01 -4.41
N ASN A 144 -6.34 1.48 -3.38
CA ASN A 144 -4.98 0.98 -3.42
C ASN A 144 -4.75 -0.09 -2.34
N THR A 145 -3.75 -0.94 -2.57
CA THR A 145 -3.02 -1.59 -1.46
C THR A 145 -2.05 -0.59 -0.83
N THR A 146 -1.51 -0.83 0.37
CA THR A 146 -0.58 0.13 0.98
C THR A 146 0.50 -0.52 1.84
N ARG A 147 1.72 -0.01 1.72
CA ARG A 147 2.89 -0.33 2.56
C ARG A 147 3.45 0.92 3.24
N VAL A 148 2.71 2.03 3.20
CA VAL A 148 3.10 3.29 3.83
C VAL A 148 3.40 3.12 5.32
N ASP A 149 2.60 2.27 6.01
CA ASP A 149 2.80 1.98 7.44
C ASP A 149 3.70 0.76 7.66
N ALA A 150 3.40 -0.35 6.98
CA ALA A 150 4.12 -1.61 7.08
C ALA A 150 3.62 -2.61 6.02
N PHE A 151 4.35 -3.70 5.86
CA PHE A 151 3.85 -4.94 5.26
C PHE A 151 3.45 -5.93 6.36
N ALA A 152 2.25 -6.50 6.27
CA ALA A 152 1.78 -7.53 7.20
C ALA A 152 1.26 -8.77 6.48
N LEU A 153 0.40 -8.60 5.47
CA LEU A 153 -0.16 -9.67 4.64
C LEU A 153 0.07 -9.35 3.17
N LYS A 154 0.14 -10.36 2.31
CA LYS A 154 0.19 -10.16 0.84
C LYS A 154 -1.21 -9.80 0.36
N LEU A 155 -1.34 -8.69 -0.35
CA LEU A 155 -2.59 -8.16 -0.86
C LEU A 155 -2.45 -7.78 -2.34
N ALA A 156 -3.42 -8.20 -3.14
CA ALA A 156 -3.60 -7.70 -4.50
C ALA A 156 -5.08 -7.42 -4.76
N MET A 157 -5.35 -6.50 -5.67
CA MET A 157 -6.69 -6.12 -6.12
C MET A 157 -6.81 -6.29 -7.62
N ARG A 158 -8.01 -6.67 -8.08
CA ARG A 158 -8.42 -6.62 -9.49
C ARG A 158 -9.72 -5.84 -9.60
N LEU A 159 -9.69 -4.68 -10.24
CA LEU A 159 -10.86 -3.85 -10.48
C LEU A 159 -11.37 -4.09 -11.89
N HIS A 160 -12.67 -4.33 -12.03
CA HIS A 160 -13.34 -4.41 -13.31
C HIS A 160 -14.53 -3.46 -13.38
N ALA A 161 -14.73 -2.83 -14.54
CA ALA A 161 -15.84 -1.91 -14.80
C ALA A 161 -16.72 -2.40 -15.95
N HIS A 162 -17.93 -1.85 -16.04
CA HIS A 162 -18.93 -2.28 -17.03
C HIS A 162 -18.53 -2.00 -18.49
N ASP A 163 -17.59 -1.07 -18.72
CA ASP A 163 -17.06 -0.77 -20.05
C ASP A 163 -15.91 -1.71 -20.48
N GLY A 164 -15.56 -2.69 -19.64
CA GLY A 164 -14.52 -3.68 -19.90
C GLY A 164 -13.13 -3.27 -19.40
N PHE A 165 -13.00 -2.17 -18.66
CA PHE A 165 -11.79 -1.91 -17.90
C PHE A 165 -11.50 -3.07 -16.93
N ASP A 166 -10.24 -3.51 -16.88
CA ASP A 166 -9.76 -4.58 -16.01
C ASP A 166 -8.30 -4.27 -15.64
N ALA A 167 -8.03 -3.99 -14.37
CA ALA A 167 -6.70 -3.63 -13.89
C ALA A 167 -6.37 -4.32 -12.57
N GLN A 168 -5.10 -4.72 -12.43
CA GLN A 168 -4.57 -5.43 -11.27
C GLN A 168 -3.46 -4.62 -10.59
N VAL A 169 -3.46 -4.56 -9.27
CA VAL A 169 -2.45 -3.84 -8.47
C VAL A 169 -2.16 -4.59 -7.17
N GLY A 170 -0.96 -4.39 -6.59
CA GLY A 170 -0.52 -5.04 -5.34
C GLY A 170 0.71 -5.92 -5.53
N GLU A 171 0.95 -6.85 -4.59
CA GLU A 171 2.07 -7.78 -4.69
C GLU A 171 2.02 -8.62 -5.98
N ASP A 172 3.18 -8.89 -6.56
CA ASP A 172 3.32 -9.70 -7.77
C ASP A 172 2.97 -11.19 -7.55
N TYR A 173 2.77 -11.91 -8.65
CA TYR A 173 2.41 -13.32 -8.59
C TYR A 173 3.48 -14.19 -7.93
N GLU A 174 4.77 -13.89 -8.13
CA GLU A 174 5.86 -14.65 -7.51
C GLU A 174 5.79 -14.57 -5.98
N THR A 175 5.54 -13.36 -5.45
CA THR A 175 5.33 -13.12 -4.03
C THR A 175 4.14 -13.90 -3.49
N PHE A 176 3.06 -14.03 -4.26
CA PHE A 176 1.93 -14.90 -3.90
C PHE A 176 2.23 -16.41 -3.98
N GLN A 177 3.28 -16.85 -4.69
CA GLN A 177 3.64 -18.28 -4.78
C GLN A 177 4.48 -18.77 -3.60
N GLU A 178 5.17 -17.88 -2.90
CA GLU A 178 6.02 -18.24 -1.74
C GLU A 178 5.25 -18.14 -0.41
N ASP A 179 5.75 -18.75 0.66
CA ASP A 179 5.25 -18.51 2.02
C ASP A 179 5.75 -17.14 2.51
N ARG A 180 4.98 -16.49 3.39
CA ARG A 180 5.29 -15.18 3.96
C ARG A 180 6.67 -15.13 4.60
N ASP A 181 7.13 -16.23 5.23
CA ASP A 181 8.47 -16.30 5.80
C ASP A 181 9.57 -16.18 4.74
N ALA A 182 9.33 -16.66 3.51
CA ALA A 182 10.25 -16.48 2.39
C ALA A 182 10.26 -15.04 1.88
N THR A 183 9.09 -14.39 1.78
CA THR A 183 8.99 -12.94 1.46
C THR A 183 9.71 -12.10 2.50
N TRP A 184 9.56 -12.45 3.78
CA TRP A 184 10.23 -11.78 4.88
C TRP A 184 11.76 -11.93 4.81
N GLN A 185 12.26 -13.13 4.49
CA GLN A 185 13.69 -13.36 4.32
C GLN A 185 14.23 -12.61 3.09
N LYS A 186 13.50 -12.64 1.96
CA LYS A 186 13.85 -11.91 0.74
C LYS A 186 13.94 -10.40 1.01
N PHE A 187 12.99 -9.85 1.78
CA PHE A 187 13.06 -8.47 2.26
C PHE A 187 14.34 -8.23 3.08
N ALA A 188 14.59 -9.05 4.10
CA ALA A 188 15.74 -8.89 4.98
C ALA A 188 17.08 -8.96 4.22
N ASP A 189 17.20 -9.85 3.23
CA ASP A 189 18.39 -10.03 2.41
C ASP A 189 18.63 -8.86 1.44
N ALA A 190 17.56 -8.18 1.01
CA ALA A 190 17.64 -7.04 0.11
C ALA A 190 17.98 -5.71 0.83
N MET A 191 17.83 -5.67 2.16
CA MET A 191 17.99 -4.43 2.92
C MET A 191 19.46 -4.11 3.23
N PRO A 192 19.88 -2.84 3.07
CA PRO A 192 21.10 -2.34 3.69
C PRO A 192 21.03 -2.46 5.23
N ASP A 193 22.20 -2.48 5.87
CA ASP A 193 22.34 -2.61 7.34
C ASP A 193 21.51 -1.57 8.12
N GLU A 194 21.26 -0.40 7.54
CA GLU A 194 20.44 0.64 8.17
C GLU A 194 18.97 0.24 8.36
N PHE A 195 18.46 -0.66 7.51
CA PHE A 195 17.07 -1.08 7.46
C PHE A 195 16.84 -2.42 8.19
N ALA A 196 17.87 -3.00 8.82
CA ALA A 196 17.77 -4.31 9.48
C ALA A 196 16.72 -4.36 10.60
N SER A 197 16.43 -3.24 11.28
CA SER A 197 15.44 -3.20 12.36
C SER A 197 13.99 -3.25 11.88
N LEU A 198 13.71 -3.01 10.60
CA LEU A 198 12.35 -2.99 10.05
C LEU A 198 11.63 -4.33 10.23
N THR A 199 12.37 -5.43 10.15
CA THR A 199 11.86 -6.79 10.39
C THR A 199 11.89 -7.20 11.86
N GLU A 200 12.51 -6.46 12.77
CA GLU A 200 12.71 -6.96 14.14
C GLU A 200 11.76 -6.32 15.16
N VAL A 201 11.33 -5.09 14.94
CA VAL A 201 10.53 -4.33 15.93
C VAL A 201 9.17 -4.97 16.22
N GLU A 202 8.47 -5.45 15.20
CA GLU A 202 7.13 -6.06 15.35
C GLU A 202 7.07 -7.53 14.91
N LYS A 203 8.22 -8.21 14.88
CA LYS A 203 8.30 -9.64 14.54
C LYS A 203 7.40 -10.50 15.44
N PRO A 204 6.65 -11.47 14.89
CA PRO A 204 6.58 -11.89 13.48
C PRO A 204 5.53 -11.16 12.63
N TYR A 205 4.87 -10.14 13.16
CA TYR A 205 3.60 -9.63 12.63
C TYR A 205 3.75 -8.65 11.47
N ARG A 206 4.74 -7.73 11.52
CA ARG A 206 4.86 -6.66 10.51
C ARG A 206 6.31 -6.30 10.20
N ILE A 207 6.58 -5.99 8.94
CA ILE A 207 7.79 -5.28 8.49
C ILE A 207 7.44 -3.79 8.42
N LEU A 208 7.94 -3.01 9.37
CA LEU A 208 7.56 -1.59 9.51
C LEU A 208 8.22 -0.73 8.44
N ALA A 209 7.52 0.32 8.00
CA ALA A 209 8.12 1.36 7.18
C ALA A 209 9.23 2.11 7.95
N PRO A 210 10.24 2.68 7.28
CA PRO A 210 11.41 3.28 7.94
C PRO A 210 11.08 4.39 8.94
N GLY A 211 10.14 5.28 8.61
CA GLY A 211 9.69 6.35 9.51
C GLY A 211 9.00 5.85 10.79
N SER A 212 8.64 4.55 10.83
CA SER A 212 7.94 3.92 11.94
C SER A 212 8.87 3.28 12.99
N VAL A 213 10.15 3.05 12.67
CA VAL A 213 11.11 2.46 13.61
C VAL A 213 11.95 3.50 14.37
N PRO A 214 12.43 3.18 15.59
CA PRO A 214 13.25 4.11 16.37
C PRO A 214 14.54 4.56 15.69
N ASP A 215 15.15 3.72 14.84
CA ASP A 215 16.48 3.99 14.29
C ASP A 215 16.53 5.23 13.38
N PHE A 216 15.45 5.51 12.64
CA PHE A 216 15.36 6.66 11.73
C PHE A 216 14.63 7.88 12.33
N ARG A 217 14.20 7.77 13.59
CA ARG A 217 13.55 8.86 14.33
C ARG A 217 14.58 9.68 15.11
N GLU A 218 14.14 10.81 15.67
CA GLU A 218 14.97 11.68 16.50
C GLU A 218 15.69 10.89 17.61
N GLY A 219 17.01 11.04 17.68
CA GLY A 219 17.87 10.31 18.63
C GLY A 219 18.23 8.87 18.22
N GLY A 220 17.68 8.36 17.12
CA GLY A 220 18.01 7.07 16.54
C GLY A 220 19.38 7.05 15.85
N LYS A 221 19.93 5.85 15.66
CA LYS A 221 21.26 5.63 15.06
C LYS A 221 21.38 6.21 13.64
N TYR A 222 20.27 6.24 12.90
CA TYR A 222 20.17 6.65 11.50
C TYR A 222 19.25 7.87 11.31
N ALA A 223 19.08 8.70 12.35
CA ALA A 223 18.22 9.89 12.31
C ALA A 223 18.60 10.90 11.21
N ASP A 224 19.84 10.88 10.73
CA ASP A 224 20.37 11.77 9.68
C ASP A 224 20.58 11.09 8.32
N TYR A 225 20.10 9.85 8.15
CA TYR A 225 20.29 9.04 6.93
C TYR A 225 19.89 9.78 5.65
N MET A 226 18.71 10.40 5.61
CA MET A 226 18.26 11.21 4.48
C MET A 226 18.56 12.71 4.66
N SER A 227 18.61 13.18 5.91
CA SER A 227 18.74 14.62 6.24
C SER A 227 19.95 15.26 5.55
N SER A 228 21.08 14.55 5.49
CA SER A 228 22.31 15.08 4.87
C SER A 228 22.18 15.26 3.37
N TYR A 229 21.53 14.31 2.69
CA TYR A 229 21.24 14.39 1.25
C TYR A 229 20.22 15.49 0.94
N ALA A 230 19.13 15.58 1.72
CA ALA A 230 18.14 16.65 1.54
C ALA A 230 18.76 18.06 1.64
N LYS A 231 19.72 18.25 2.55
CA LYS A 231 20.43 19.53 2.70
C LYS A 231 21.26 19.91 1.46
N THR A 232 21.79 18.96 0.68
CA THR A 232 22.55 19.29 -0.53
C THR A 232 21.69 19.91 -1.63
N VAL A 233 20.39 19.63 -1.60
CA VAL A 233 19.39 20.17 -2.52
C VAL A 233 18.54 21.29 -1.88
N GLY A 234 18.99 21.83 -0.75
CA GLY A 234 18.38 22.99 -0.09
C GLY A 234 17.13 22.67 0.74
N ILE A 235 16.93 21.42 1.14
CA ILE A 235 15.80 20.99 1.98
C ILE A 235 16.30 20.66 3.38
N ASP A 236 15.78 21.34 4.39
CA ASP A 236 16.05 21.03 5.80
C ASP A 236 14.87 20.27 6.40
N ALA A 237 14.97 18.94 6.42
CA ALA A 237 13.97 18.04 6.97
C ALA A 237 14.67 16.86 7.68
N PRO A 238 14.15 16.38 8.83
CA PRO A 238 14.67 15.18 9.45
C PRO A 238 14.31 13.94 8.61
N THR A 239 15.12 12.89 8.72
CA THR A 239 14.93 11.63 7.98
C THR A 239 13.52 11.04 8.16
N SER A 240 12.95 11.10 9.36
CA SER A 240 11.59 10.62 9.62
C SER A 240 10.53 11.35 8.80
N ASP A 241 10.68 12.67 8.62
CA ASP A 241 9.75 13.47 7.84
C ASP A 241 9.93 13.24 6.35
N ILE A 242 11.15 12.94 5.91
CA ILE A 242 11.43 12.58 4.52
C ILE A 242 10.75 11.24 4.18
N PHE A 243 10.94 10.19 5.00
CA PHE A 243 10.27 8.91 4.78
C PHE A 243 8.74 9.01 4.88
N GLY A 244 8.23 9.84 5.79
CA GLY A 244 6.80 10.00 6.03
C GLY A 244 6.15 11.15 5.26
N CYS A 245 6.85 11.81 4.34
CA CYS A 245 6.40 13.03 3.66
C CYS A 245 5.70 14.04 4.57
N ALA A 246 6.31 14.32 5.72
CA ALA A 246 5.74 15.14 6.77
C ALA A 246 6.47 16.48 6.92
N GLY A 247 6.03 17.29 7.89
CA GLY A 247 6.66 18.58 8.19
C GLY A 247 6.68 19.50 6.98
N VAL A 248 7.87 20.01 6.61
CA VAL A 248 8.06 20.90 5.45
C VAL A 248 7.77 20.22 4.11
N LEU A 249 7.70 18.88 4.07
CA LEU A 249 7.38 18.09 2.88
C LEU A 249 5.89 17.73 2.79
N GLY A 250 5.09 18.09 3.80
CA GLY A 250 3.68 17.70 3.92
C GLY A 250 2.77 18.13 2.77
N ASN A 251 3.15 19.13 1.99
CA ASN A 251 2.40 19.58 0.81
C ASN A 251 3.32 19.71 -0.43
N GLU A 252 4.45 19.00 -0.44
CA GLU A 252 5.49 19.11 -1.47
C GLU A 252 5.74 17.73 -2.08
N ALA A 253 4.71 17.14 -2.71
CA ALA A 253 4.73 15.77 -3.21
C ALA A 253 5.96 15.47 -4.06
N GLY A 254 6.24 16.28 -5.07
CA GLY A 254 7.42 16.10 -5.94
C GLY A 254 8.73 16.07 -5.17
N LYS A 255 8.94 16.99 -4.21
CA LYS A 255 10.17 17.02 -3.41
C LYS A 255 10.28 15.80 -2.49
N CYS A 256 9.19 15.41 -1.84
CA CYS A 256 9.23 14.22 -0.98
C CYS A 256 9.56 12.96 -1.78
N SER A 257 8.88 12.77 -2.91
CA SER A 257 9.08 11.60 -3.77
C SER A 257 10.49 11.59 -4.36
N ALA A 258 10.99 12.75 -4.80
CA ALA A 258 12.35 12.86 -5.30
C ALA A 258 13.41 12.54 -4.24
N LEU A 259 13.20 12.93 -2.98
CA LEU A 259 14.10 12.56 -1.88
C LEU A 259 14.07 11.06 -1.58
N ASN A 260 12.86 10.47 -1.47
CA ASN A 260 12.72 9.02 -1.21
C ASN A 260 13.36 8.18 -2.32
N ARG A 261 13.28 8.63 -3.57
CA ARG A 261 13.78 7.93 -4.76
C ARG A 261 15.22 8.26 -5.14
N HIS A 262 15.89 9.15 -4.38
CA HIS A 262 17.25 9.65 -4.65
C HIS A 262 17.41 10.34 -6.02
N VAL A 263 16.46 11.20 -6.39
CA VAL A 263 16.50 11.98 -7.64
C VAL A 263 16.38 13.48 -7.43
N ALA A 264 16.29 13.98 -6.19
CA ALA A 264 16.14 15.40 -5.88
C ALA A 264 17.31 16.29 -6.34
N GLN A 265 18.49 15.70 -6.59
CA GLN A 265 19.66 16.35 -7.17
C GLN A 265 19.55 16.58 -8.68
N LEU A 266 18.66 15.84 -9.34
CA LEU A 266 18.41 15.97 -10.77
C LEU A 266 17.47 17.17 -11.02
N PRO A 267 17.46 17.70 -12.25
CA PRO A 267 16.42 18.63 -12.69
C PRO A 267 15.01 18.07 -12.42
N GLU A 268 14.07 18.94 -12.03
CA GLU A 268 12.71 18.55 -11.63
C GLU A 268 11.93 17.82 -12.72
N ASP A 269 12.21 18.12 -13.99
CA ASP A 269 11.62 17.42 -15.15
C ASP A 269 12.09 15.96 -15.28
N GLN A 270 13.12 15.55 -14.54
CA GLN A 270 13.61 14.17 -14.46
C GLN A 270 13.10 13.42 -13.22
N TRP A 271 12.41 14.09 -12.28
CA TRP A 271 11.90 13.44 -11.07
C TRP A 271 10.79 12.43 -11.33
N SER A 272 10.24 12.42 -12.54
CA SER A 272 9.16 11.52 -12.97
C SER A 272 9.66 10.35 -13.83
N ASP A 273 10.98 10.13 -13.97
CA ASP A 273 11.56 8.99 -14.72
C ASP A 273 11.87 7.81 -13.78
N PRO A 274 11.08 6.71 -13.80
CA PRO A 274 11.33 5.55 -12.96
C PRO A 274 12.68 4.86 -13.24
N GLY A 275 13.27 5.09 -14.42
CA GLY A 275 14.59 4.59 -14.76
C GLY A 275 15.71 5.13 -13.86
N GLN A 276 15.49 6.28 -13.18
CA GLN A 276 16.47 6.91 -12.30
C GLN A 276 16.32 6.54 -10.83
N TYR A 277 15.19 5.96 -10.42
CA TYR A 277 14.90 5.78 -9.00
C TYR A 277 15.82 4.75 -8.34
N TYR A 278 16.22 5.04 -7.11
CA TYR A 278 16.97 4.16 -6.21
C TYR A 278 18.29 3.60 -6.79
N LYS A 279 18.91 4.32 -7.75
CA LYS A 279 20.20 3.94 -8.34
C LYS A 279 21.39 4.17 -7.40
N GLU A 280 21.24 5.13 -6.49
CA GLU A 280 22.25 5.52 -5.50
C GLU A 280 21.60 5.77 -4.14
N GLY A 281 22.41 5.81 -3.09
CA GLY A 281 21.97 6.05 -1.71
C GLY A 281 22.44 7.41 -1.19
N PRO A 282 21.79 7.96 -0.15
CA PRO A 282 20.69 7.36 0.63
C PRO A 282 19.35 7.35 -0.13
N ALA A 283 18.59 6.26 -0.01
CA ALA A 283 17.29 6.09 -0.68
C ALA A 283 16.33 5.29 0.20
N ASN A 284 15.02 5.34 -0.09
CA ASN A 284 14.02 4.53 0.60
C ASN A 284 14.01 3.10 0.02
N TYR A 285 14.99 2.28 0.43
CA TYR A 285 15.14 0.90 -0.03
C TYR A 285 13.97 0.00 0.38
N TYR A 286 13.26 0.34 1.46
CA TYR A 286 11.99 -0.29 1.81
C TYR A 286 10.94 -0.13 0.70
N ALA A 287 10.71 1.10 0.22
CA ALA A 287 9.78 1.35 -0.88
C ALA A 287 10.25 0.66 -2.17
N LYS A 288 11.56 0.75 -2.49
CA LYS A 288 12.15 0.06 -3.65
C LYS A 288 11.80 -1.44 -3.66
N PHE A 289 11.94 -2.13 -2.52
CA PHE A 289 11.62 -3.55 -2.43
C PHE A 289 10.18 -3.84 -2.83
N TRP A 290 9.22 -3.05 -2.36
CA TRP A 290 7.81 -3.27 -2.71
C TRP A 290 7.54 -2.98 -4.19
N HIS A 291 8.22 -2.01 -4.81
CA HIS A 291 8.15 -1.85 -6.28
C HIS A 291 8.75 -3.03 -7.03
N ASP A 292 9.88 -3.59 -6.57
CA ASP A 292 10.51 -4.73 -7.23
C ASP A 292 9.66 -6.01 -7.13
N HIS A 293 8.70 -6.05 -6.19
CA HIS A 293 7.83 -7.20 -5.90
C HIS A 293 6.33 -6.87 -6.05
N ALA A 294 6.00 -5.95 -6.94
CA ALA A 294 4.63 -5.54 -7.22
C ALA A 294 4.27 -5.71 -8.70
N ILE A 295 2.98 -5.91 -8.94
CA ILE A 295 2.38 -5.88 -10.27
C ILE A 295 2.71 -4.55 -10.95
N ASP A 296 3.27 -4.62 -12.16
CA ASP A 296 3.72 -3.49 -12.96
C ASP A 296 4.71 -2.54 -12.24
N LYS A 297 5.34 -3.04 -11.17
CA LYS A 297 6.21 -2.28 -10.26
C LYS A 297 5.52 -1.08 -9.60
N LEU A 298 4.20 -1.17 -9.43
CA LEU A 298 3.38 -0.15 -8.80
C LEU A 298 3.09 -0.52 -7.34
N ALA A 299 3.65 0.24 -6.41
CA ALA A 299 3.54 -0.02 -4.97
C ALA A 299 3.41 1.29 -4.21
N TYR A 300 2.60 1.29 -3.14
CA TYR A 300 2.47 2.46 -2.28
C TYR A 300 3.37 2.33 -1.05
N GLY A 301 4.67 2.56 -1.24
CA GLY A 301 5.72 2.35 -0.24
C GLY A 301 5.97 3.56 0.68
N PHE A 302 5.53 4.76 0.28
CA PHE A 302 5.56 5.99 1.09
C PHE A 302 4.42 6.95 0.67
N PRO A 303 4.05 7.97 1.48
CA PRO A 303 2.79 8.71 1.27
C PRO A 303 2.61 9.46 -0.06
N TYR A 304 3.70 9.78 -0.78
CA TYR A 304 3.65 10.43 -2.09
C TYR A 304 4.20 9.55 -3.22
N ASP A 305 4.08 8.23 -3.09
CA ASP A 305 4.48 7.31 -4.16
C ASP A 305 3.60 7.43 -5.42
N ASP A 306 2.40 8.01 -5.27
CA ASP A 306 1.51 8.37 -6.38
C ASP A 306 2.09 9.47 -7.28
N PHE A 307 3.08 10.23 -6.83
CA PHE A 307 3.82 11.16 -7.71
C PHE A 307 4.44 10.39 -8.88
N ALA A 308 4.15 10.85 -10.10
CA ALA A 308 4.48 10.18 -11.35
C ALA A 308 3.82 8.79 -11.52
N GLY A 309 2.70 8.54 -10.84
CA GLY A 309 1.87 7.35 -11.01
C GLY A 309 2.56 6.04 -10.63
N GLN A 310 3.32 6.02 -9.53
CA GLN A 310 4.08 4.82 -9.11
C GLN A 310 3.42 4.06 -7.95
N SER A 311 2.35 4.58 -7.35
CA SER A 311 1.60 3.86 -6.32
C SER A 311 0.75 2.73 -6.92
N SER A 312 0.32 1.80 -6.07
CA SER A 312 -0.65 0.75 -6.42
C SER A 312 -2.10 1.27 -6.51
N PHE A 313 -2.28 2.54 -6.88
CA PHE A 313 -3.59 3.17 -7.01
C PHE A 313 -4.28 2.76 -8.31
N VAL A 314 -5.56 2.39 -8.19
CA VAL A 314 -6.45 2.10 -9.31
C VAL A 314 -7.74 2.90 -9.14
N SER A 315 -8.20 3.49 -10.25
CA SER A 315 -9.45 4.23 -10.29
C SER A 315 -10.16 4.04 -11.62
N HIS A 316 -11.47 3.88 -11.56
CA HIS A 316 -12.31 3.81 -12.74
C HIS A 316 -13.77 4.15 -12.42
N ASN A 317 -14.46 4.75 -13.39
CA ASN A 317 -15.92 4.96 -13.32
C ASN A 317 -16.68 3.67 -13.63
N ASP A 318 -17.98 3.64 -13.32
CA ASP A 318 -18.88 2.51 -13.59
C ASP A 318 -18.32 1.15 -13.10
N PRO A 319 -17.79 1.08 -11.86
CA PRO A 319 -17.14 -0.13 -11.36
C PRO A 319 -18.18 -1.24 -11.18
N GLN A 320 -17.85 -2.45 -11.64
CA GLN A 320 -18.74 -3.60 -11.53
C GLN A 320 -18.39 -4.45 -10.31
N TRP A 321 -17.11 -4.80 -10.17
CA TRP A 321 -16.62 -5.61 -9.07
C TRP A 321 -15.15 -5.33 -8.77
N LEU A 322 -14.76 -5.66 -7.54
CA LEU A 322 -13.39 -5.64 -7.05
C LEU A 322 -13.09 -7.01 -6.45
N GLU A 323 -12.08 -7.71 -6.95
CA GLU A 323 -11.52 -8.86 -6.25
C GLU A 323 -10.37 -8.42 -5.36
N VAL A 324 -10.29 -8.95 -4.14
CA VAL A 324 -9.17 -8.73 -3.22
C VAL A 324 -8.59 -10.08 -2.80
N ALA A 325 -7.35 -10.33 -3.21
CA ALA A 325 -6.62 -11.54 -2.85
C ALA A 325 -5.86 -11.35 -1.54
N VAL A 326 -6.10 -12.26 -0.57
CA VAL A 326 -5.42 -12.27 0.73
C VAL A 326 -4.46 -13.46 0.76
N GLY A 327 -3.16 -13.18 0.78
CA GLY A 327 -2.10 -14.18 0.66
C GLY A 327 -1.35 -14.48 1.96
N TRP A 328 -0.63 -15.60 1.92
CA TRP A 328 0.34 -16.03 2.92
C TRP A 328 1.57 -16.57 2.20
#